data_AF-A0A7Z1HNG2-F1
#
_entry.id   AF-A0A7Z1HNG2-F1
#
_cell.length_a   1.000
_cell.length_b   1.000
_cell.length_c   1.000
_cell.angle_alpha   90.00
_cell.angle_beta   90.00
_cell.angle_gamma   90.00
#
_symmetry.space_group_name_H-M   'P 1'
#
loop_
_entity.id
_entity.type
_entity.pdbx_description
1 polymer ?
#
loop_
_entity_poly.entity_id
_entity_poly.type
_entity_poly.pdbx_seq_one_letter_code
_entity_poly.pdbx_strand_id
1 'polypeptide(L)'
;ESALRCDLNSGNKVLIEATSNQVNQFGGYTGMKPADFRDFVYGIAQEVGFPRERLILGGDHLGPNCWQNEPADTAMEKSVELIKAYVAAGFSKIHLDASM
;
A
#
# COMPACT_ATOMS: atom_id res chain seq x y z
N GLU A 1 -8.27 0.27 12.51
CA GLU A 1 -9.24 -0.51 13.32
C GLU A 1 -10.70 -0.21 12.96
N SER A 2 -11.18 1.03 13.15
CA SER A 2 -12.61 1.38 12.96
C SER A 2 -13.22 0.98 11.62
N ALA A 3 -12.46 1.12 10.52
CA ALA A 3 -12.89 0.68 9.18
C ALA A 3 -13.26 -0.82 9.14
N LEU A 4 -12.47 -1.67 9.80
CA LEU A 4 -12.73 -3.11 9.87
C LEU A 4 -13.92 -3.43 10.77
N ARG A 5 -14.06 -2.73 11.90
CA ARG A 5 -15.20 -2.89 12.81
C ARG A 5 -16.53 -2.50 12.16
N CYS A 6 -16.52 -1.45 11.34
CA CYS A 6 -17.71 -0.96 10.65
C CYS A 6 -18.33 -2.03 9.75
N ASP A 7 -17.51 -2.80 9.05
CA ASP A 7 -17.96 -3.87 8.14
C ASP A 7 -17.84 -5.28 8.73
N LEU A 8 -17.51 -5.44 10.02
CA LEU A 8 -17.28 -6.76 10.62
C LEU A 8 -18.50 -7.69 10.48
N ASN A 9 -19.70 -7.14 10.66
CA ASN A 9 -20.97 -7.86 10.59
C ASN A 9 -21.66 -7.75 9.22
N SER A 10 -21.01 -7.11 8.25
CA SER A 10 -21.48 -7.07 6.86
C SER A 10 -20.80 -8.17 6.04
N GLY A 11 -21.17 -8.32 4.76
CA GLY A 11 -20.45 -9.15 3.79
C GLY A 11 -19.46 -8.35 2.93
N ASN A 12 -19.26 -7.06 3.21
CA ASN A 12 -18.51 -6.17 2.34
C ASN A 12 -17.00 -6.40 2.43
N LYS A 13 -16.28 -6.10 1.35
CA LYS A 13 -14.82 -6.00 1.42
C LYS A 13 -14.41 -4.63 1.95
N VAL A 14 -13.30 -4.57 2.68
CA VAL A 14 -12.70 -3.31 3.13
C VAL A 14 -11.44 -3.05 2.33
N LEU A 15 -11.32 -1.86 1.76
CA LEU A 15 -10.15 -1.39 1.03
C LEU A 15 -9.33 -0.46 1.93
N ILE A 16 -8.06 -0.79 2.11
CA ILE A 16 -7.08 0.07 2.80
C ILE A 16 -5.95 0.37 1.82
N GLU A 17 -5.68 1.64 1.59
CA GLU A 17 -4.65 2.07 0.63
C GLU A 17 -3.50 2.81 1.32
N ALA A 18 -2.31 2.68 0.73
CA ALA A 18 -1.12 3.44 1.11
C ALA A 18 -0.52 4.14 -0.11
N THR A 19 -0.17 5.41 0.05
CA THR A 19 0.54 6.20 -0.97
C THR A 19 2.03 5.86 -1.00
N SER A 20 2.71 6.14 -2.12
CA SER A 20 4.16 5.95 -2.26
C SER A 20 4.99 6.77 -1.26
N ASN A 21 4.47 7.91 -0.78
CA ASN A 21 5.10 8.74 0.24
C ASN A 21 5.06 8.09 1.62
N GLN A 22 3.94 7.43 1.94
CA GLN A 22 3.74 6.72 3.20
C GLN A 22 4.63 5.48 3.29
N VAL A 23 4.57 4.64 2.26
CA VAL A 23 5.12 3.29 2.25
C VAL A 23 5.84 3.08 0.92
N ASN A 24 7.13 2.76 0.97
CA ASN A 24 7.91 2.42 -0.21
C ASN A 24 9.08 1.50 0.18
N GLN A 25 9.90 1.09 -0.78
CA GLN A 25 11.04 0.18 -0.56
C GLN A 25 12.06 0.70 0.46
N PHE A 26 12.07 2.01 0.74
CA PHE A 26 12.94 2.67 1.72
C PHE A 26 12.24 3.00 3.05
N GLY A 27 10.95 2.67 3.18
CA GLY A 27 10.16 2.92 4.39
C GLY A 27 9.20 4.12 4.31
N GLY A 28 9.32 4.97 3.28
CA GLY A 28 8.58 6.24 3.23
C GLY A 28 8.75 7.05 4.51
N TYR A 29 7.77 7.90 4.84
CA TYR A 29 7.79 8.63 6.11
C TYR A 29 7.30 7.79 7.30
N THR A 30 6.68 6.64 7.06
CA THR A 30 6.18 5.75 8.12
C THR A 30 7.26 4.81 8.67
N GLY A 31 8.37 4.67 7.95
CA GLY A 31 9.39 3.64 8.20
C GLY A 31 8.98 2.24 7.75
N MET A 32 7.85 2.08 7.04
CA MET A 32 7.32 0.80 6.61
C MET A 32 7.55 0.53 5.12
N LYS A 33 8.01 -0.67 4.81
CA LYS A 33 7.95 -1.25 3.46
C LYS A 33 6.55 -1.80 3.18
N PRO A 34 6.18 -2.09 1.92
CA PRO A 34 4.87 -2.65 1.59
C PRO A 34 4.51 -3.91 2.39
N ALA A 35 5.47 -4.82 2.61
CA ALA A 35 5.25 -6.01 3.43
C ALA A 35 4.96 -5.66 4.91
N ASP A 36 5.66 -4.66 5.46
CA ASP A 36 5.45 -4.21 6.83
C ASP A 36 4.05 -3.59 6.99
N PHE A 37 3.60 -2.81 6.01
CA PHE A 37 2.24 -2.25 6.01
C PHE A 37 1.17 -3.34 5.93
N ARG A 38 1.36 -4.35 5.07
CA ARG A 38 0.46 -5.52 5.04
C ARG A 38 0.37 -6.17 6.41
N ASP A 39 1.51 -6.48 7.02
CA ASP A 39 1.56 -7.20 8.30
C ASP A 39 0.96 -6.35 9.43
N PHE A 40 1.18 -5.04 9.40
CA PHE A 40 0.51 -4.09 10.29
C PHE A 40 -1.02 -4.14 10.18
N VAL A 41 -1.57 -4.05 8.96
CA VAL A 41 -3.03 -4.10 8.76
C VAL A 41 -3.58 -5.50 9.10
N TYR A 42 -2.85 -6.58 8.80
CA TYR A 42 -3.23 -7.94 9.17
C TYR A 42 -3.23 -8.18 10.68
N GLY A 43 -2.32 -7.55 11.43
CA GLY A 43 -2.32 -7.57 12.88
C GLY A 43 -3.61 -6.95 13.44
N ILE A 44 -3.98 -5.77 12.95
CA ILE A 44 -5.23 -5.11 13.34
C ILE A 44 -6.45 -5.96 12.95
N ALA A 45 -6.46 -6.55 11.75
CA ALA A 45 -7.55 -7.42 11.32
C ALA A 45 -7.70 -8.65 12.23
N GLN A 46 -6.58 -9.24 12.66
CA GLN A 46 -6.58 -10.34 13.60
C GLN A 46 -7.13 -9.94 14.97
N GLU A 47 -6.75 -8.78 15.51
CA GLU A 47 -7.26 -8.26 16.79
C GLU A 47 -8.77 -7.95 16.74
N VAL A 48 -9.26 -7.45 15.60
CA VAL A 48 -10.69 -7.17 15.39
C VAL A 48 -11.49 -8.45 15.10
N GLY A 49 -10.84 -9.53 14.65
CA GLY A 49 -11.50 -10.73 14.14
C GLY A 49 -12.06 -10.57 12.73
N PHE A 50 -11.51 -9.64 11.93
CA PHE A 50 -11.96 -9.39 10.55
C PHE A 50 -11.34 -10.41 9.57
N PRO A 51 -12.12 -11.05 8.68
CA PRO A 51 -11.60 -12.04 7.73
C PRO A 51 -10.60 -11.44 6.73
N ARG A 52 -9.40 -12.02 6.64
CA ARG A 52 -8.30 -11.49 5.80
C ARG A 52 -8.65 -11.49 4.32
N GLU A 53 -9.41 -12.46 3.86
CA GLU A 53 -9.91 -12.61 2.49
C GLU A 53 -10.87 -11.49 2.05
N ARG A 54 -11.44 -10.75 3.01
CA ARG A 54 -12.28 -9.57 2.75
C ARG A 54 -11.50 -8.26 2.77
N LEU A 55 -10.21 -8.30 3.10
CA LEU A 55 -9.35 -7.12 3.10
C LEU A 55 -8.65 -6.99 1.75
N ILE A 56 -8.79 -5.83 1.11
CA ILE A 56 -8.06 -5.45 -0.09
C ILE A 56 -7.02 -4.41 0.31
N LEU A 57 -5.77 -4.64 -0.11
CA LEU A 57 -4.69 -3.68 0.02
C LEU A 57 -4.44 -2.99 -1.33
N GLY A 58 -4.41 -1.65 -1.30
CA GLY A 58 -4.23 -0.79 -2.47
C GLY A 58 -2.99 0.10 -2.40
N GLY A 59 -2.33 0.28 -3.53
CA GLY A 59 -1.28 1.28 -3.70
C GLY A 59 -1.85 2.48 -4.45
N ASP A 60 -1.71 3.66 -3.85
CA ASP A 60 -2.24 4.91 -4.39
C ASP A 60 -1.13 5.80 -4.95
N HIS A 61 -1.39 6.41 -6.11
CA HIS A 61 -0.46 7.26 -6.87
C HIS A 61 0.96 6.66 -6.98
N LEU A 62 1.08 5.39 -7.37
CA LEU A 62 2.38 4.74 -7.52
C LEU A 62 3.07 5.19 -8.80
N GLY A 63 4.26 5.78 -8.61
CA GLY A 63 5.10 6.29 -9.69
C GLY A 63 6.18 7.22 -9.13
N PRO A 64 6.75 8.11 -9.96
CA PRO A 64 7.93 8.89 -9.60
C PRO A 64 7.64 10.06 -8.66
N ASN A 65 6.43 10.17 -8.12
CA ASN A 65 5.99 11.25 -7.24
C ASN A 65 6.95 11.56 -6.08
N CYS A 66 7.54 10.54 -5.45
CA CYS A 66 8.48 10.70 -4.35
C CYS A 66 9.86 11.22 -4.76
N TRP A 67 10.17 11.11 -6.06
CA TRP A 67 11.51 11.33 -6.62
C TRP A 67 11.48 12.35 -7.76
N GLN A 68 10.51 13.28 -7.76
CA GLN A 68 10.39 14.33 -8.78
C GLN A 68 11.63 15.23 -8.90
N ASN A 69 12.42 15.33 -7.82
CA ASN A 69 13.67 16.11 -7.80
C ASN A 69 14.87 15.34 -8.37
N GLU A 70 14.67 14.11 -8.85
CA GLU A 70 15.71 13.27 -9.43
C GLU A 70 15.58 13.21 -10.97
N PRO A 71 16.65 12.81 -11.69
CA PRO A 71 16.54 12.54 -13.11
C PRO A 71 15.46 11.51 -13.42
N ALA A 72 14.74 11.70 -14.53
CA ALA A 72 13.59 10.88 -14.91
C ALA A 72 13.91 9.37 -14.93
N ASP A 73 15.06 8.98 -15.48
CA ASP A 73 15.49 7.58 -15.53
C ASP A 73 15.63 6.98 -14.12
N THR A 74 16.28 7.70 -13.20
CA THR A 74 16.45 7.26 -11.81
C THR A 74 15.12 7.21 -11.05
N ALA A 75 14.25 8.20 -11.24
CA ALA A 75 12.92 8.22 -10.63
C ALA A 75 12.05 7.05 -11.13
N MET A 76 12.14 6.71 -12.42
CA MET A 76 11.42 5.58 -13.01
C MET A 76 11.97 4.22 -12.56
N GLU A 77 13.29 4.06 -12.43
CA GLU A 77 13.88 2.84 -11.84
C GLU A 77 13.34 2.60 -10.42
N LYS A 78 13.30 3.64 -9.59
CA LYS A 78 12.73 3.56 -8.24
C LYS A 78 11.23 3.27 -8.24
N SER A 79 10.49 3.79 -9.22
CA SER A 79 9.05 3.54 -9.41
C SER A 79 8.76 2.09 -9.79
N VAL A 80 9.60 1.48 -10.64
CA VAL A 80 9.49 0.06 -10.98
C VAL A 80 9.70 -0.81 -9.74
N GLU A 81 10.73 -0.52 -8.94
CA GLU A 81 10.98 -1.28 -7.70
C GLU A 81 9.89 -1.06 -6.65
N LEU A 82 9.34 0.15 -6.55
CA LEU A 82 8.16 0.46 -5.74
C LEU A 82 6.98 -0.45 -6.09
N ILE A 83 6.60 -0.49 -7.38
CA ILE A 83 5.47 -1.30 -7.84
C ILE A 83 5.73 -2.79 -7.60
N LYS A 84 6.95 -3.29 -7.91
CA LYS A 84 7.33 -4.68 -7.61
C LYS A 84 7.17 -5.01 -6.13
N ALA A 85 7.60 -4.11 -5.23
CA ALA A 85 7.48 -4.31 -3.80
C ALA A 85 6.01 -4.37 -3.34
N TYR A 86 5.14 -3.52 -3.88
CA TYR A 86 3.70 -3.56 -3.61
C TYR A 86 3.06 -4.88 -4.09
N VAL A 87 3.33 -5.29 -5.33
CA VAL A 87 2.81 -6.54 -5.89
C VAL A 87 3.32 -7.76 -5.11
N ALA A 88 4.61 -7.81 -4.81
CA ALA A 88 5.21 -8.90 -4.02
C ALA A 88 4.65 -8.98 -2.59
N ALA A 89 4.26 -7.83 -2.02
CA ALA A 89 3.58 -7.78 -0.72
C ALA A 89 2.10 -8.17 -0.78
N GLY A 90 1.52 -8.42 -1.96
CA GLY A 90 0.13 -8.86 -2.11
C GLY A 90 -0.90 -7.73 -2.24
N PHE A 91 -0.45 -6.50 -2.54
CA PHE A 91 -1.36 -5.43 -2.94
C PHE A 91 -1.99 -5.78 -4.29
N SER A 92 -3.32 -5.72 -4.35
CA SER A 92 -4.10 -6.17 -5.52
C SER A 92 -4.83 -5.05 -6.24
N LYS A 93 -4.93 -3.86 -5.62
CA LYS A 93 -5.31 -2.62 -6.29
C LYS A 93 -4.05 -1.78 -6.51
N ILE A 94 -3.77 -1.39 -7.75
CA ILE A 94 -2.58 -0.62 -8.13
C ILE A 94 -3.02 0.60 -8.94
N HIS A 95 -2.81 1.80 -8.40
CA HIS A 95 -2.96 3.06 -9.13
C HIS A 95 -1.61 3.46 -9.72
N LEU A 96 -1.47 3.38 -11.04
CA LEU A 96 -0.27 3.82 -11.76
C LEU A 96 -0.41 5.29 -12.16
N ASP A 97 0.44 6.16 -11.60
CA ASP A 97 0.45 7.59 -11.89
C ASP A 97 1.88 8.08 -12.10
N ALA A 98 2.22 8.40 -13.34
CA ALA A 98 3.51 8.97 -13.74
C ALA A 98 3.31 10.25 -14.56
N SER A 99 2.33 11.08 -14.15
CA SER A 99 1.92 12.29 -14.87
C SER A 99 2.67 13.57 -14.48
N MET A 100 3.44 13.53 -13.39
CA MET A 100 4.16 14.67 -12.78
C MET A 100 5.46 15.05 -13.50
#